data_AF-A0A4C1U6I1-F1
#
_entry.id   AF-A0A4C1U6I1-F1
#
_cell.length_a   1.000
_cell.length_b   1.000
_cell.length_c   1.000
_cell.angle_alpha   90.00
_cell.angle_beta   90.00
_cell.angle_gamma   90.00
#
_symmetry.space_group_name_H-M   'P 1'
#
loop_
_entity.id
_entity.type
_entity.pdbx_description
1 polymer ?
#
loop_
_entity_poly.entity_id
_entity_poly.type
_entity_poly.pdbx_seq_one_letter_code
_entity_poly.pdbx_strand_id
1 'polypeptide(L)'
;MDVPIFTEKYFAKVQSQVYDDWEATAVEAMEEAAGREYDAAIAEGRVKDGIPVIDVYVDGAWCTAPMEITIGLFQESLQLLEGDSVRFLYRCENKYCLICARAEKKGETPKEHVCYKNYEGSSSGMETRVIINSVASKSRSLLENVDTNTVERLNSVIAKFVGGKRINWSLRRSYQSRCSAAVVAFNTKRPIYTLHKKILGTSPRGNLKKTQEKRDKKRNLTNLVPRKKNRKRQLFQKQNDYGESAAAPDMNEEEFKEAKTSFFERLKDLVKDRKSIEKQTVLQRDSSEWLELRKLILTASNFGKVIKGKKNYGNCVKQILYKKNISFVRSIAHGIEKENIALQQLAKQENIEIKPCGLFIDPEIDFLGASPDGIVGDDTVVEVKCPVAANKKGMRAAITENKIQILRYNKKTGNTTINKNSDWYFQAQGQLHVCRKKRCIFGIWGGEDQKLEILYINRDEDFWRKCMESKLKKKYLEHIIPEIVDSRQARGMPLRHTQPDSEEVTPCRPAVSGRARRAMHAGGASRGAANQAINDQNSDIVTSQY
;
A
#
# COMPACT_ATOMS: atom_id res chain seq x y z
N MET A 1 -48.87 25.14 -11.31
CA MET A 1 -49.04 24.37 -10.05
C MET A 1 -49.33 25.39 -8.98
N ASP A 2 -50.54 25.38 -8.39
CA ASP A 2 -50.88 26.20 -7.21
C ASP A 2 -50.20 25.61 -5.98
N VAL A 3 -48.88 25.80 -5.89
CA VAL A 3 -48.12 25.47 -4.70
C VAL A 3 -48.23 26.68 -3.77
N PRO A 4 -48.74 26.54 -2.54
CA PRO A 4 -48.79 27.65 -1.60
C PRO A 4 -47.38 28.19 -1.38
N ILE A 5 -47.21 29.50 -1.62
CA ILE A 5 -45.94 30.20 -1.41
C ILE A 5 -45.80 30.39 0.10
N PHE A 6 -44.98 29.56 0.73
CA PHE A 6 -44.62 29.78 2.13
C PHE A 6 -43.90 31.11 2.27
N THR A 7 -44.23 31.87 3.31
CA THR A 7 -43.37 32.99 3.71
C THR A 7 -41.99 32.44 4.08
N GLU A 8 -40.92 33.18 3.79
CA GLU A 8 -39.54 32.76 4.09
C GLU A 8 -39.38 32.34 5.56
N LYS A 9 -40.04 33.06 6.49
CA LYS A 9 -40.06 32.75 7.92
C LYS A 9 -40.75 31.42 8.22
N TYR A 10 -41.90 31.15 7.62
CA TYR A 10 -42.63 29.91 7.84
C TYR A 10 -41.89 28.70 7.24
N PHE A 11 -41.35 28.86 6.02
CA PHE A 11 -40.51 27.84 5.39
C PHE A 11 -39.29 27.51 6.24
N ALA A 12 -38.57 28.53 6.72
CA ALA A 12 -37.39 28.33 7.58
C ALA A 12 -37.74 27.62 8.89
N LYS A 13 -38.90 27.94 9.50
CA LYS A 13 -39.38 27.27 10.73
C LYS A 13 -39.67 25.79 10.49
N VAL A 14 -40.43 25.46 9.44
CA VAL A 14 -40.77 24.07 9.09
C VAL A 14 -39.51 23.29 8.70
N GLN A 15 -38.61 23.89 7.91
CA GLN A 15 -37.35 23.29 7.53
C GLN A 15 -36.46 23.00 8.74
N SER A 16 -36.41 23.91 9.71
CA SER A 16 -35.69 23.72 10.97
C SER A 16 -36.18 22.49 11.73
N GLN A 17 -37.50 22.35 11.87
CA GLN A 17 -38.09 21.19 12.55
C GLN A 17 -37.73 19.88 11.85
N VAL A 18 -37.81 19.85 10.53
CA VAL A 18 -37.48 18.65 9.73
C VAL A 18 -36.00 18.25 9.90
N TYR A 19 -35.10 19.22 10.02
CA TYR A 19 -33.69 18.95 10.25
C TYR A 19 -33.42 18.36 11.63
N ASP A 20 -34.08 18.89 12.67
CA ASP A 20 -33.95 18.35 14.04
C ASP A 20 -34.48 16.91 14.09
N ASP A 21 -35.63 16.64 13.46
CA ASP A 21 -36.19 15.30 13.34
C ASP A 21 -35.25 14.34 12.58
N TRP A 22 -34.58 14.82 11.52
CA TRP A 22 -33.61 14.02 10.76
C TRP A 22 -32.34 13.70 11.54
N GLU A 23 -31.82 14.65 12.32
CA GLU A 23 -30.65 14.42 13.16
C GLU A 23 -30.95 13.39 14.24
N ALA A 24 -32.08 13.53 14.94
CA ALA A 24 -32.53 12.55 15.93
C ALA A 24 -32.74 11.15 15.30
N THR A 25 -33.46 11.08 14.18
CA THR A 25 -33.71 9.80 13.49
C THR A 25 -32.42 9.18 12.93
N ALA A 26 -31.43 9.99 12.55
CA ALA A 26 -30.15 9.48 12.07
C ALA A 26 -29.38 8.80 13.21
N VAL A 27 -29.39 9.38 14.41
CA VAL A 27 -28.77 8.78 15.60
C VAL A 27 -29.43 7.43 15.91
N GLU A 28 -30.77 7.38 16.00
CA GLU A 28 -31.50 6.13 16.24
C GLU A 28 -31.18 5.06 15.17
N ALA A 29 -31.15 5.44 13.90
CA ALA A 29 -30.85 4.51 12.80
C ALA A 29 -29.39 4.03 12.79
N MET A 30 -28.47 4.84 13.32
CA MET A 30 -27.07 4.48 13.49
C MET A 30 -26.86 3.54 14.68
N GLU A 31 -27.55 3.79 15.80
CA GLU A 31 -27.55 2.93 16.99
C GLU A 31 -28.13 1.55 16.68
N GLU A 32 -29.27 1.50 15.96
CA GLU A 32 -29.87 0.24 15.52
C GLU A 32 -28.92 -0.55 14.61
N ALA A 33 -28.20 0.13 13.71
CA ALA A 33 -27.21 -0.51 12.85
C ALA A 33 -26.03 -1.05 13.66
N ALA A 34 -25.51 -0.28 14.62
CA ALA A 34 -24.42 -0.71 15.49
C ALA A 34 -24.80 -1.90 16.38
N GLY A 35 -26.03 -1.92 16.92
CA GLY A 35 -26.53 -3.01 17.76
C GLY A 35 -26.63 -4.34 16.99
N ARG A 36 -27.08 -4.32 15.74
CA ARG A 36 -27.17 -5.53 14.91
C ARG A 36 -25.80 -6.13 14.60
N GLU A 37 -24.81 -5.30 14.32
CA GLU A 37 -23.43 -5.77 14.11
C GLU A 37 -22.85 -6.40 15.38
N TYR A 38 -23.16 -5.81 16.53
CA TYR A 38 -22.77 -6.34 17.83
C TYR A 38 -23.35 -7.75 18.05
N ASP A 39 -24.65 -7.93 17.78
CA ASP A 39 -25.31 -9.22 17.87
C ASP A 39 -24.75 -10.25 16.87
N ALA A 40 -24.46 -9.81 15.64
CA ALA A 40 -23.87 -10.67 14.60
C ALA A 40 -22.45 -11.12 14.95
N ALA A 41 -21.61 -10.22 15.49
CA ALA A 41 -20.26 -10.55 15.93
C ALA A 41 -20.26 -11.57 17.08
N ILE A 42 -21.26 -11.52 17.97
CA ILE A 42 -21.47 -12.54 19.00
C ILE A 42 -21.88 -13.87 18.37
N ALA A 43 -22.85 -13.86 17.45
CA ALA A 43 -23.35 -15.07 16.79
C ALA A 43 -22.27 -15.80 15.97
N GLU A 44 -21.35 -15.05 15.34
CA GLU A 44 -20.23 -15.58 14.56
C GLU A 44 -19.01 -15.97 15.41
N GLY A 45 -19.07 -15.77 16.73
CA GLY A 45 -17.95 -16.06 17.64
C GLY A 45 -16.74 -15.13 17.46
N ARG A 46 -16.93 -13.98 16.82
CA ARG A 46 -15.89 -12.95 16.60
C ARG A 46 -15.70 -12.12 17.88
N VAL A 47 -15.19 -12.74 18.93
CA VAL A 47 -14.95 -12.11 20.23
C VAL A 47 -13.46 -12.12 20.53
N LYS A 48 -12.90 -10.95 20.85
CA LYS A 48 -11.51 -10.81 21.28
C LYS A 48 -11.48 -10.16 22.66
N ASP A 49 -10.87 -10.83 23.62
CA ASP A 49 -10.77 -10.37 25.01
C ASP A 49 -12.15 -10.10 25.66
N GLY A 50 -13.19 -10.88 25.28
CA GLY A 50 -14.57 -10.70 25.76
C GLY A 50 -15.36 -9.60 25.05
N ILE A 51 -14.76 -8.92 24.06
CA ILE A 51 -15.37 -7.83 23.31
C ILE A 51 -15.71 -8.31 21.89
N PRO A 52 -16.97 -8.20 21.43
CA PRO A 52 -17.33 -8.50 20.04
C PRO A 52 -16.59 -7.58 19.06
N VAL A 53 -15.99 -8.17 18.03
CA VAL A 53 -15.18 -7.48 17.02
C VAL A 53 -15.95 -7.45 15.71
N ILE A 54 -16.24 -6.24 15.25
CA ILE A 54 -16.98 -5.96 14.02
C ILE A 54 -16.02 -5.41 12.98
N ASP A 55 -16.19 -5.83 11.73
CA ASP A 55 -15.41 -5.31 10.62
C ASP A 55 -15.97 -3.99 10.11
N VAL A 56 -15.10 -2.99 9.99
CA VAL A 56 -15.49 -1.61 9.72
C VAL A 56 -14.61 -1.00 8.64
N TYR A 57 -15.23 -0.38 7.65
CA TYR A 57 -14.50 0.44 6.67
C TYR A 57 -14.65 1.92 6.98
N VAL A 58 -13.53 2.64 6.96
CA VAL A 58 -13.49 4.07 7.28
C VAL A 58 -13.09 4.82 6.01
N ASP A 59 -13.82 5.88 5.67
CA ASP A 59 -13.44 6.79 4.60
C ASP A 59 -13.80 8.24 4.98
N GLY A 60 -12.87 9.15 4.74
CA GLY A 60 -12.93 10.56 5.12
C GLY A 60 -12.89 11.46 3.89
N ALA A 61 -13.75 12.49 3.85
CA ALA A 61 -13.85 13.38 2.70
C ALA A 61 -13.95 14.86 3.10
N TRP A 62 -13.22 15.69 2.36
CA TRP A 62 -13.32 17.14 2.42
C TRP A 62 -14.45 17.63 1.50
N CYS A 63 -15.32 18.50 2.01
CA CYS A 63 -16.33 19.15 1.19
C CYS A 63 -15.80 20.48 0.67
N THR A 64 -15.36 20.52 -0.59
CA THR A 64 -15.07 21.77 -1.29
C THR A 64 -16.37 22.38 -1.82
N ALA A 65 -16.75 23.54 -1.30
CA ALA A 65 -17.87 24.31 -1.83
C ALA A 65 -17.52 24.90 -3.22
N PRO A 66 -18.48 25.12 -4.13
CA PRO A 66 -18.22 25.67 -5.47
C PRO A 66 -17.93 27.18 -5.51
N MET A 67 -17.76 27.86 -4.38
CA MET A 67 -17.43 29.29 -4.33
C MET A 67 -16.26 29.51 -3.39
N GLU A 68 -15.43 30.51 -3.69
CA GLU A 68 -14.10 30.89 -3.15
C GLU A 68 -13.98 31.08 -1.61
N ILE A 69 -14.89 30.51 -0.82
CA ILE A 69 -14.83 30.43 0.63
C ILE A 69 -14.52 28.99 1.00
N THR A 70 -13.29 28.72 1.42
CA THR A 70 -12.88 27.43 2.01
C THR A 70 -13.58 27.28 3.36
N ILE A 71 -14.79 26.73 3.37
CA ILE A 71 -15.47 26.38 4.63
C ILE A 71 -14.75 25.14 5.17
N GLY A 72 -14.08 25.27 6.32
CA GLY A 72 -13.36 24.17 7.00
C GLY A 72 -14.32 23.13 7.60
N LEU A 73 -14.97 22.36 6.74
CA LEU A 73 -15.87 21.25 7.07
C LEU A 73 -15.15 19.94 6.74
N PHE A 74 -14.92 19.10 7.76
CA PHE A 74 -14.39 17.75 7.60
C PHE A 74 -15.50 16.74 7.89
N GLN A 75 -15.64 15.77 6.99
CA GLN A 75 -16.61 14.69 7.12
C GLN A 75 -15.91 13.36 7.20
N GLU A 76 -16.36 12.53 8.15
CA GLU A 76 -15.99 11.13 8.23
C GLU A 76 -17.24 10.25 8.09
N SER A 77 -17.16 9.26 7.21
CA SER A 77 -18.16 8.21 7.07
C SER A 77 -17.56 6.87 7.45
N LEU A 78 -18.28 6.15 8.30
CA LEU A 78 -17.85 4.88 8.87
C LEU A 78 -18.88 3.82 8.46
N GLN A 79 -18.43 2.74 7.84
CA GLN A 79 -19.28 1.70 7.27
C GLN A 79 -19.25 0.43 8.12
N LEU A 80 -20.43 -0.17 8.33
CA LEU A 80 -20.64 -1.45 8.97
C LEU A 80 -21.15 -2.49 7.94
N LEU A 81 -20.67 -3.74 8.00
CA LEU A 81 -21.04 -4.83 7.11
C LEU A 81 -21.89 -5.90 7.79
N GLU A 82 -23.17 -5.99 7.39
CA GLU A 82 -24.10 -7.03 7.81
C GLU A 82 -24.24 -8.04 6.66
N GLY A 83 -23.35 -9.04 6.55
CA GLY A 83 -23.41 -10.05 5.49
C GLY A 83 -23.53 -9.44 4.07
N ASP A 84 -24.67 -9.65 3.40
CA ASP A 84 -24.99 -9.12 2.06
C ASP A 84 -25.48 -7.64 2.04
N SER A 85 -25.56 -6.96 3.18
CA SER A 85 -26.13 -5.61 3.28
C SER A 85 -25.25 -4.61 4.04
N VAL A 86 -25.19 -3.38 3.51
CA VAL A 86 -24.29 -2.32 4.01
C VAL A 86 -25.09 -1.26 4.78
N ARG A 87 -24.58 -0.83 5.93
CA ARG A 87 -25.13 0.27 6.76
C ARG A 87 -24.04 1.30 7.11
N PHE A 88 -24.44 2.55 7.38
CA PHE A 88 -23.50 3.64 7.66
C PHE A 88 -23.70 4.27 9.03
N LEU A 89 -22.56 4.58 9.65
CA LEU A 89 -22.35 5.53 10.74
C LEU A 89 -21.72 6.81 10.17
N TYR A 90 -22.11 7.97 10.69
CA TYR A 90 -21.74 9.26 10.13
C TYR A 90 -21.38 10.27 11.22
N ARG A 91 -20.28 11.00 11.03
CA ARG A 91 -19.88 12.10 11.90
C ARG A 91 -19.40 13.30 11.07
N CYS A 92 -19.82 14.49 11.47
CA CYS A 92 -19.37 15.75 10.88
C CYS A 92 -18.75 16.63 11.95
N GLU A 93 -17.53 17.12 11.68
CA GLU A 93 -16.87 18.13 12.50
C GLU A 93 -16.74 19.44 11.72
N ASN A 94 -17.02 20.54 12.41
CA ASN A 94 -17.08 21.86 11.84
C ASN A 94 -16.32 22.86 12.70
N LYS A 95 -15.38 23.56 12.06
CA LYS A 95 -14.54 24.59 12.69
C LYS A 95 -15.13 25.99 12.51
N TYR A 96 -16.04 26.17 11.57
CA TYR A 96 -16.49 27.49 11.14
C TYR A 96 -18.00 27.68 11.36
N CYS A 97 -18.35 28.70 12.16
CA CYS A 97 -19.70 29.23 12.24
C CYS A 97 -19.71 30.68 11.74
N LEU A 98 -20.48 30.96 10.70
CA LEU A 98 -20.56 32.29 10.07
C LEU A 98 -21.09 33.36 11.03
N ILE A 99 -22.03 33.02 11.92
CA ILE A 99 -22.62 33.95 12.88
C ILE A 99 -21.56 34.33 13.94
N CYS A 100 -20.86 33.34 14.49
CA CYS A 100 -19.73 33.56 15.40
C CYS A 100 -18.61 34.36 14.75
N ALA A 101 -18.16 33.96 13.54
CA ALA A 101 -17.05 34.62 12.86
C ALA A 101 -17.37 36.08 12.47
N ARG A 102 -18.62 36.38 12.12
CA ARG A 102 -19.06 37.76 11.84
C ARG A 102 -19.15 38.61 13.10
N ALA A 103 -19.58 38.02 14.22
CA ALA A 103 -19.64 38.72 15.50
C ALA A 103 -18.22 39.02 16.02
N GLU A 104 -17.33 38.04 15.95
CA GLU A 104 -15.90 38.18 16.25
C GLU A 104 -15.23 39.28 15.40
N LYS A 105 -15.46 39.29 14.08
CA LYS A 105 -14.93 40.33 13.18
C LYS A 105 -15.45 41.74 13.51
N LYS A 106 -16.61 41.85 14.14
CA LYS A 106 -17.22 43.13 14.56
C LYS A 106 -16.93 43.50 16.02
N GLY A 107 -16.29 42.61 16.79
CA GLY A 107 -16.12 42.80 18.23
C GLY A 107 -17.45 42.75 19.02
N GLU A 108 -18.48 42.13 18.46
CA GLU A 108 -19.81 42.03 19.05
C GLU A 108 -20.04 40.63 19.64
N THR A 109 -20.92 40.51 20.63
CA THR A 109 -21.42 39.21 21.09
C THR A 109 -22.26 38.56 19.99
N PRO A 110 -22.04 37.27 19.64
CA PRO A 110 -22.86 36.59 18.64
C PRO A 110 -24.34 36.64 19.01
N LYS A 111 -25.19 36.97 18.03
CA LYS A 111 -26.64 36.85 18.19
C LYS A 111 -27.00 35.41 18.59
N GLU A 112 -28.05 35.23 19.38
CA GLU A 112 -28.53 33.92 19.78
C GLU A 112 -28.78 33.04 18.53
N HIS A 113 -28.10 31.89 18.47
CA HIS A 113 -28.20 30.96 17.36
C HIS A 113 -27.73 29.56 17.80
N VAL A 114 -28.18 28.53 17.07
CA VAL A 114 -27.65 27.18 17.20
C VAL A 114 -26.26 27.14 16.58
N CYS A 115 -25.23 27.01 17.40
CA CYS A 115 -23.85 26.98 16.96
C CYS A 115 -23.40 25.55 16.63
N TYR A 116 -23.02 25.31 15.39
CA TYR A 116 -22.50 24.02 14.91
C TYR A 116 -20.97 23.94 14.94
N LYS A 117 -20.29 24.94 15.52
CA LYS A 117 -18.83 24.89 15.72
C LYS A 117 -18.55 23.92 16.87
N ASN A 118 -17.99 22.75 16.56
CA ASN A 118 -17.69 21.69 17.52
C ASN A 118 -16.21 21.31 17.54
N TYR A 119 -15.36 22.11 16.89
CA TYR A 119 -13.91 21.88 16.80
C TYR A 119 -13.12 23.19 16.87
N GLU A 120 -12.04 23.19 17.66
CA GLU A 120 -11.26 24.40 17.97
C GLU A 120 -9.80 24.38 17.48
N GLY A 121 -9.29 23.23 17.03
CA GLY A 121 -7.89 23.08 16.59
C GLY A 121 -7.61 23.53 15.15
N SER A 122 -6.42 23.22 14.64
CA SER A 122 -6.06 23.42 13.22
C SER A 122 -6.87 22.49 12.29
N SER A 123 -7.04 22.85 11.01
CA SER A 123 -7.77 22.01 10.05
C SER A 123 -7.10 20.63 9.88
N SER A 124 -5.76 20.61 9.83
CA SER A 124 -4.95 19.38 9.84
C SER A 124 -5.07 18.62 11.17
N GLY A 125 -5.24 19.32 12.30
CA GLY A 125 -5.53 18.71 13.58
C GLY A 125 -6.92 18.07 13.63
N MET A 126 -7.91 18.65 12.96
CA MET A 126 -9.27 18.09 12.86
C MET A 126 -9.23 16.77 12.12
N GLU A 127 -8.57 16.76 10.97
CA GLU A 127 -8.28 15.56 10.18
C GLU A 127 -7.54 14.51 11.01
N THR A 128 -6.46 14.91 11.67
CA THR A 128 -5.65 14.00 12.50
C THR A 128 -6.46 13.44 13.67
N ARG A 129 -7.28 14.25 14.36
CA ARG A 129 -8.04 13.81 15.54
C ARG A 129 -9.23 12.93 15.18
N VAL A 130 -9.91 13.22 14.06
CA VAL A 130 -11.00 12.41 13.54
C VAL A 130 -10.46 11.05 13.08
N ILE A 131 -9.39 11.04 12.29
CA ILE A 131 -8.70 9.82 11.84
C ILE A 131 -8.12 9.05 13.05
N ILE A 132 -7.44 9.71 13.99
CA ILE A 132 -6.86 9.05 15.17
C ILE A 132 -7.95 8.49 16.08
N ASN A 133 -9.05 9.20 16.35
CA ASN A 133 -10.12 8.65 17.19
C ASN A 133 -10.81 7.44 16.53
N SER A 134 -10.98 7.45 15.21
CA SER A 134 -11.59 6.34 14.47
C SER A 134 -10.63 5.17 14.24
N VAL A 135 -9.35 5.44 13.99
CA VAL A 135 -8.31 4.41 13.85
C VAL A 135 -7.92 3.84 15.22
N ALA A 136 -7.77 4.66 16.27
CA ALA A 136 -7.42 4.19 17.61
C ALA A 136 -8.55 3.38 18.25
N SER A 137 -9.82 3.71 18.00
CA SER A 137 -10.94 2.91 18.48
C SER A 137 -11.17 1.61 17.70
N LYS A 138 -10.58 1.45 16.50
CA LYS A 138 -10.87 0.32 15.58
C LYS A 138 -9.64 -0.31 14.91
N SER A 139 -8.45 -0.07 15.45
CA SER A 139 -7.15 -0.42 14.86
C SER A 139 -6.95 -1.91 14.56
N ARG A 140 -7.72 -2.80 15.21
CA ARG A 140 -7.60 -4.26 15.02
C ARG A 140 -8.29 -4.80 13.74
N SER A 141 -9.10 -4.03 13.01
CA SER A 141 -9.91 -4.51 11.87
C SER A 141 -9.50 -3.98 10.48
N LEU A 142 -8.69 -2.91 10.38
CA LEU A 142 -8.44 -2.17 9.13
C LEU A 142 -7.45 -2.82 8.13
N LEU A 143 -7.34 -4.14 8.08
CA LEU A 143 -6.32 -4.83 7.27
C LEU A 143 -6.90 -5.72 6.17
N GLU A 144 -7.89 -5.26 5.40
CA GLU A 144 -8.14 -5.81 4.06
C GLU A 144 -8.50 -4.73 3.02
N ASN A 145 -7.81 -4.82 1.87
CA ASN A 145 -7.88 -3.87 0.76
C ASN A 145 -9.06 -4.20 -0.16
N VAL A 146 -10.26 -3.74 0.23
CA VAL A 146 -11.52 -3.85 -0.55
C VAL A 146 -12.28 -2.52 -0.56
N ASP A 147 -13.26 -2.40 -1.44
CA ASP A 147 -13.45 -1.39 -2.49
C ASP A 147 -14.21 -0.09 -2.12
N THR A 148 -13.68 1.07 -2.56
CA THR A 148 -14.19 2.46 -2.38
C THR A 148 -15.60 2.74 -2.92
N ASN A 149 -16.18 1.81 -3.66
CA ASN A 149 -17.40 2.01 -4.46
C ASN A 149 -18.67 2.23 -3.61
N THR A 150 -18.68 1.75 -2.36
CA THR A 150 -19.88 1.88 -1.50
C THR A 150 -19.91 3.20 -0.73
N VAL A 151 -18.76 3.73 -0.34
CA VAL A 151 -18.69 5.10 0.20
C VAL A 151 -19.02 6.12 -0.90
N GLU A 152 -18.52 5.91 -2.12
CA GLU A 152 -18.93 6.69 -3.29
C GLU A 152 -20.46 6.68 -3.50
N ARG A 153 -21.13 5.55 -3.18
CA ARG A 153 -22.61 5.46 -3.22
C ARG A 153 -23.27 6.32 -2.13
N LEU A 154 -22.76 6.35 -0.91
CA LEU A 154 -23.29 7.25 0.13
C LEU A 154 -23.06 8.71 -0.27
N ASN A 155 -21.87 9.06 -0.75
CA ASN A 155 -21.57 10.39 -1.26
C ASN A 155 -22.49 10.79 -2.42
N SER A 156 -22.87 9.84 -3.29
CA SER A 156 -23.90 10.05 -4.31
C SER A 156 -25.30 10.33 -3.72
N VAL A 157 -25.65 9.70 -2.59
CA VAL A 157 -26.90 9.98 -1.88
C VAL A 157 -26.84 11.34 -1.20
N ILE A 158 -25.75 11.67 -0.49
CA ILE A 158 -25.51 13.00 0.09
C ILE A 158 -25.61 14.07 -0.99
N ALA A 159 -24.98 13.88 -2.15
CA ALA A 159 -25.07 14.83 -3.27
C ALA A 159 -26.51 15.08 -3.73
N LYS A 160 -27.41 14.09 -3.67
CA LYS A 160 -28.84 14.27 -3.97
C LYS A 160 -29.54 15.13 -2.92
N PHE A 161 -29.24 14.94 -1.64
CA PHE A 161 -29.81 15.73 -0.54
C PHE A 161 -29.23 17.15 -0.50
N VAL A 162 -27.98 17.32 -0.92
CA VAL A 162 -27.32 18.64 -1.03
C VAL A 162 -27.82 19.42 -2.26
N GLY A 163 -28.45 18.77 -3.24
CA GLY A 163 -28.99 19.41 -4.46
C GLY A 163 -27.99 19.50 -5.62
N GLY A 164 -26.91 18.72 -5.57
CA GLY A 164 -25.80 18.78 -6.53
C GLY A 164 -24.98 20.07 -6.45
N LYS A 165 -23.91 20.16 -7.25
CA LYS A 165 -22.98 21.31 -7.28
C LYS A 165 -23.59 22.62 -7.81
N ARG A 166 -24.77 22.59 -8.44
CA ARG A 166 -25.23 23.71 -9.29
C ARG A 166 -26.11 24.75 -8.60
N ILE A 167 -26.98 24.40 -7.64
CA ILE A 167 -27.83 25.43 -6.99
C ILE A 167 -28.18 25.03 -5.55
N ASN A 168 -27.60 25.71 -4.56
CA ASN A 168 -27.89 25.51 -3.14
C ASN A 168 -28.91 26.56 -2.64
N TRP A 169 -30.20 26.21 -2.68
CA TRP A 169 -31.30 27.11 -2.27
C TRP A 169 -31.50 27.25 -0.75
N SER A 170 -30.75 26.51 0.07
CA SER A 170 -30.98 26.43 1.53
C SER A 170 -29.74 26.91 2.28
N LEU A 171 -29.46 28.20 2.16
CA LEU A 171 -28.33 28.90 2.79
C LEU A 171 -28.48 29.06 4.33
N ARG A 172 -29.48 28.42 4.96
CA ARG A 172 -29.67 28.39 6.42
C ARG A 172 -29.76 26.94 6.95
N ARG A 173 -29.04 26.71 8.07
CA ARG A 173 -28.68 25.42 8.70
C ARG A 173 -27.71 24.54 7.90
N SER A 174 -26.97 23.70 8.63
CA SER A 174 -25.67 23.16 8.23
C SER A 174 -25.76 21.98 7.26
N TYR A 175 -24.66 21.77 6.53
CA TYR A 175 -24.40 20.59 5.71
C TYR A 175 -24.67 19.26 6.45
N GLN A 176 -24.42 19.25 7.76
CA GLN A 176 -24.62 18.11 8.66
C GLN A 176 -26.05 17.55 8.62
N SER A 177 -27.09 18.40 8.70
CA SER A 177 -28.48 17.92 8.71
C SER A 177 -28.88 17.21 7.41
N ARG A 178 -28.27 17.59 6.28
CA ARG A 178 -28.50 16.94 4.97
C ARG A 178 -27.78 15.59 4.88
N CYS A 179 -26.62 15.48 5.52
CA CYS A 179 -25.94 14.21 5.66
C CYS A 179 -26.72 13.27 6.58
N SER A 180 -27.29 13.77 7.69
CA SER A 180 -28.22 13.01 8.53
C SER A 180 -29.42 12.51 7.73
N ALA A 181 -30.02 13.34 6.87
CA ALA A 181 -31.09 12.92 5.97
C ALA A 181 -30.66 11.80 5.00
N ALA A 182 -29.44 11.89 4.47
CA ALA A 182 -28.87 10.88 3.58
C ALA A 182 -28.63 9.55 4.30
N VAL A 183 -28.15 9.58 5.54
CA VAL A 183 -27.96 8.41 6.42
C VAL A 183 -29.30 7.74 6.70
N VAL A 184 -30.31 8.50 7.11
CA VAL A 184 -31.66 7.98 7.36
C VAL A 184 -32.23 7.34 6.09
N ALA A 185 -32.11 8.01 4.93
CA ALA A 185 -32.61 7.47 3.68
C ALA A 185 -31.89 6.17 3.25
N PHE A 186 -30.58 6.08 3.51
CA PHE A 186 -29.79 4.91 3.18
C PHE A 186 -30.06 3.74 4.14
N ASN A 187 -30.06 3.99 5.45
CA ASN A 187 -30.25 2.98 6.49
C ASN A 187 -31.71 2.50 6.57
N THR A 188 -32.70 3.36 6.37
CA THR A 188 -34.10 2.91 6.43
C THR A 188 -34.61 2.37 5.09
N LYS A 189 -34.00 2.77 3.97
CA LYS A 189 -34.47 2.52 2.59
C LYS A 189 -35.94 2.94 2.37
N ARG A 190 -36.50 3.78 3.26
CA ARG A 190 -37.91 4.19 3.23
C ARG A 190 -38.12 5.29 2.17
N PRO A 191 -39.29 5.30 1.51
CA PRO A 191 -39.59 6.33 0.51
C PRO A 191 -39.83 7.70 1.15
N ILE A 192 -39.37 8.77 0.49
CA ILE A 192 -39.50 10.15 0.97
C ILE A 192 -40.97 10.55 1.21
N TYR A 193 -41.95 9.97 0.50
CA TYR A 193 -43.37 10.29 0.75
C TYR A 193 -43.84 9.91 2.16
N THR A 194 -43.17 8.98 2.84
CA THR A 194 -43.49 8.61 4.23
C THR A 194 -43.19 9.75 5.20
N LEU A 195 -42.11 10.50 4.94
CA LEU A 195 -41.76 11.70 5.68
C LEU A 195 -42.82 12.80 5.49
N HIS A 196 -43.24 13.07 4.24
CA HIS A 196 -44.31 14.02 3.96
C HIS A 196 -45.62 13.66 4.68
N LYS A 197 -45.98 12.37 4.69
CA LYS A 197 -47.18 11.88 5.39
C LYS A 197 -47.09 12.10 6.90
N LYS A 198 -45.91 11.92 7.49
CA LYS A 198 -45.66 12.13 8.93
C LYS A 198 -45.70 13.62 9.30
N ILE A 199 -45.08 14.49 8.50
CA ILE A 199 -45.00 15.93 8.78
C ILE A 199 -46.35 16.63 8.57
N LEU A 200 -47.04 16.35 7.46
CA LEU A 200 -48.22 17.11 7.04
C LEU A 200 -49.54 16.37 7.30
N GLY A 201 -49.50 15.22 7.97
CA GLY A 201 -50.66 14.35 8.22
C GLY A 201 -51.33 13.78 6.96
N THR A 202 -50.82 14.14 5.78
CA THR A 202 -51.44 13.90 4.47
C THR A 202 -50.41 13.38 3.49
N SER A 203 -50.84 12.48 2.60
CA SER A 203 -49.94 11.98 1.55
C SER A 203 -49.68 13.07 0.50
N PRO A 204 -48.48 13.11 -0.14
CA PRO A 204 -48.22 14.07 -1.19
C PRO A 204 -49.26 13.98 -2.31
N ARG A 205 -49.77 15.13 -2.76
CA ARG A 205 -50.70 15.19 -3.90
C ARG A 205 -49.95 14.85 -5.21
N GLY A 206 -50.66 14.24 -6.15
CA GLY A 206 -50.14 13.89 -7.48
C GLY A 206 -49.39 12.56 -7.58
N ASN A 207 -48.56 12.42 -8.61
CA ASN A 207 -47.95 11.13 -8.99
C ASN A 207 -46.67 10.77 -8.19
N LEU A 208 -46.30 11.54 -7.17
CA LEU A 208 -45.05 11.33 -6.42
C LEU A 208 -45.02 9.97 -5.72
N LYS A 209 -46.11 9.61 -5.02
CA LYS A 209 -46.25 8.31 -4.35
C LYS A 209 -46.13 7.16 -5.35
N LYS A 210 -46.94 7.20 -6.42
CA LYS A 210 -46.89 6.22 -7.52
C LYS A 210 -45.50 6.10 -8.15
N THR A 211 -44.79 7.22 -8.31
CA THR A 211 -43.44 7.25 -8.89
C THR A 211 -42.41 6.61 -7.96
N GLN A 212 -42.49 6.88 -6.65
CA GLN A 212 -41.59 6.26 -5.67
C GLN A 212 -41.86 4.75 -5.53
N GLU A 213 -43.12 4.33 -5.47
CA GLU A 213 -43.51 2.91 -5.45
C GLU A 213 -43.01 2.16 -6.69
N LYS A 214 -43.08 2.76 -7.88
CA LYS A 214 -42.50 2.19 -9.11
C LYS A 214 -40.97 2.04 -9.01
N ARG A 215 -40.28 3.02 -8.42
CA ARG A 215 -38.81 2.96 -8.20
C ARG A 215 -38.44 1.85 -7.22
N ASP A 216 -39.21 1.68 -6.14
CA ASP A 216 -38.98 0.62 -5.16
C ASP A 216 -39.21 -0.77 -5.76
N LYS A 217 -40.30 -0.97 -6.50
CA LYS A 217 -40.56 -2.22 -7.23
C LYS A 217 -39.41 -2.55 -8.18
N LYS A 218 -38.92 -1.57 -8.94
CA LYS A 218 -37.77 -1.76 -9.84
C LYS A 218 -36.48 -2.09 -9.08
N ARG A 219 -36.22 -1.44 -7.94
CA ARG A 219 -35.05 -1.71 -7.09
C ARG A 219 -35.10 -3.13 -6.54
N ASN A 220 -36.25 -3.56 -6.02
CA ASN A 220 -36.44 -4.90 -5.48
C ASN A 220 -36.27 -5.96 -6.58
N LEU A 221 -36.85 -5.74 -7.76
CA LEU A 221 -36.66 -6.62 -8.92
C LEU A 221 -35.19 -6.71 -9.33
N THR A 222 -34.46 -5.59 -9.31
CA THR A 222 -33.02 -5.56 -9.64
C THR A 222 -32.18 -6.31 -8.60
N ASN A 223 -32.56 -6.27 -7.33
CA ASN A 223 -31.87 -7.01 -6.26
C ASN A 223 -32.10 -8.53 -6.33
N LEU A 224 -33.24 -8.97 -6.87
CA LEU A 224 -33.56 -10.39 -7.07
C LEU A 224 -32.82 -11.02 -8.26
N VAL A 225 -32.28 -10.22 -9.18
CA VAL A 225 -31.53 -10.71 -10.33
C VAL A 225 -30.05 -10.87 -9.95
N PRO A 226 -29.46 -12.08 -10.05
CA PRO A 226 -28.03 -12.27 -9.83
C PRO A 226 -27.26 -11.35 -10.78
N ARG A 227 -26.45 -10.46 -10.20
CA ARG A 227 -25.57 -9.60 -11.01
C ARG A 227 -24.57 -10.48 -11.75
N LYS A 228 -24.79 -10.73 -13.04
CA LYS A 228 -23.69 -11.14 -13.93
C LYS A 228 -22.60 -10.08 -13.75
N LYS A 229 -21.37 -10.50 -13.39
CA LYS A 229 -20.21 -9.61 -13.35
C LYS A 229 -20.17 -8.86 -14.67
N ASN A 230 -20.56 -7.59 -14.66
CA ASN A 230 -20.55 -6.79 -15.86
C ASN A 230 -19.10 -6.75 -16.32
N ARG A 231 -18.80 -7.37 -17.46
CA ARG A 231 -17.58 -7.13 -18.19
C ARG A 231 -17.48 -5.61 -18.32
N LYS A 232 -16.39 -5.01 -17.82
CA LYS A 232 -16.17 -3.56 -17.72
C LYS A 232 -16.71 -2.89 -19.00
N ARG A 233 -17.90 -2.29 -18.93
CA ARG A 233 -18.37 -1.42 -20.01
C ARG A 233 -17.52 -0.18 -19.91
N GLN A 234 -16.64 0.03 -20.89
CA GLN A 234 -15.99 1.32 -21.07
C GLN A 234 -17.10 2.34 -21.32
N LEU A 235 -17.48 3.08 -20.28
CA LEU A 235 -18.52 4.11 -20.32
C LEU A 235 -18.00 5.43 -20.93
N PHE A 236 -16.77 5.45 -21.42
CA PHE A 236 -16.19 6.54 -22.15
C PHE A 236 -15.53 5.97 -23.40
N GLN A 237 -16.08 6.28 -24.57
CA GLN A 237 -15.24 6.37 -25.75
C GLN A 237 -14.33 7.57 -25.46
N LYS A 238 -13.03 7.31 -25.28
CA LYS A 238 -11.99 8.33 -25.07
C LYS A 238 -11.98 9.27 -26.27
N GLN A 239 -12.86 10.26 -26.28
CA GLN A 239 -13.00 11.16 -27.42
C GLN A 239 -12.33 12.51 -27.20
N ASN A 240 -11.68 12.73 -26.05
CA ASN A 240 -10.79 13.86 -25.79
C ASN A 240 -9.70 13.45 -24.77
N ASP A 241 -8.99 12.36 -25.05
CA ASP A 241 -7.65 12.23 -24.45
C ASP A 241 -6.80 13.35 -25.06
N TYR A 242 -5.92 13.97 -24.27
CA TYR A 242 -4.89 14.90 -24.75
C TYR A 242 -3.87 14.15 -25.65
N GLY A 243 -4.30 13.55 -26.76
CA GLY A 243 -3.49 12.69 -27.64
C GLY A 243 -2.94 11.42 -26.96
N GLU A 244 -2.38 10.51 -27.75
CA GLU A 244 -1.63 9.32 -27.27
C GLU A 244 -0.34 9.70 -26.51
N SER A 245 -0.02 11.00 -26.43
CA SER A 245 1.24 11.55 -25.92
C SER A 245 1.07 12.43 -24.66
N ALA A 246 -0.06 12.39 -23.96
CA ALA A 246 -0.21 13.08 -22.67
C ALA A 246 0.50 12.40 -21.49
N ALA A 247 1.68 11.83 -21.72
CA ALA A 247 2.59 11.45 -20.66
C ALA A 247 3.42 12.70 -20.31
N ALA A 248 3.35 13.16 -19.06
CA ALA A 248 4.30 14.16 -18.58
C ALA A 248 5.72 13.62 -18.85
N PRO A 249 6.55 14.32 -19.65
CA PRO A 249 7.90 13.85 -19.98
C PRO A 249 8.73 13.70 -18.71
N ASP A 250 9.85 13.00 -18.80
CA ASP A 250 10.82 13.03 -17.69
C ASP A 250 11.24 14.48 -17.40
N MET A 251 11.57 14.72 -16.13
CA MET A 251 12.17 15.98 -15.71
C MET A 251 13.39 16.28 -16.58
N ASN A 252 13.59 17.55 -16.88
CA ASN A 252 14.81 17.96 -17.57
C ASN A 252 16.03 17.74 -16.65
N GLU A 253 17.24 17.84 -17.20
CA GLU A 253 18.45 17.49 -16.47
C GLU A 253 18.72 18.40 -15.26
N GLU A 254 18.36 19.69 -15.36
CA GLU A 254 18.53 20.67 -14.29
C GLU A 254 17.54 20.42 -13.15
N GLU A 255 16.24 20.27 -13.46
CA GLU A 255 15.18 19.90 -12.53
C GLU A 255 15.51 18.58 -11.81
N PHE A 256 16.01 17.59 -12.54
CA PHE A 256 16.40 16.32 -11.96
C PHE A 256 17.58 16.47 -10.98
N LYS A 257 18.59 17.29 -11.31
CA LYS A 257 19.73 17.56 -10.42
C LYS A 257 19.29 18.27 -9.13
N GLU A 258 18.39 19.24 -9.24
CA GLU A 258 17.81 19.94 -8.09
C GLU A 258 16.99 19.00 -7.20
N ALA A 259 16.06 18.26 -7.80
CA ALA A 259 15.21 17.31 -7.08
C ALA A 259 16.02 16.18 -6.42
N LYS A 260 17.09 15.72 -7.08
CA LYS A 260 18.04 14.75 -6.51
C LYS A 260 18.77 15.32 -5.29
N THR A 261 19.24 16.56 -5.36
CA THR A 261 19.92 17.23 -4.23
C THR A 261 18.95 17.39 -3.05
N SER A 262 17.76 17.91 -3.31
CA SER A 262 16.70 18.06 -2.29
C SER A 262 16.31 16.72 -1.67
N PHE A 263 16.25 15.64 -2.46
CA PHE A 263 16.00 14.30 -1.94
C PHE A 263 17.08 13.87 -0.94
N PHE A 264 18.36 14.06 -1.26
CA PHE A 264 19.46 13.66 -0.37
C PHE A 264 19.53 14.50 0.91
N GLU A 265 19.25 15.80 0.83
CA GLU A 265 19.15 16.66 2.02
C GLU A 265 18.04 16.18 2.96
N ARG A 266 16.84 15.95 2.41
CA ARG A 266 15.71 15.40 3.17
C ARG A 266 16.02 14.01 3.74
N LEU A 267 16.67 13.15 2.96
CA LEU A 267 17.04 11.82 3.43
C LEU A 267 18.01 11.92 4.61
N LYS A 268 19.02 12.78 4.51
CA LYS A 268 20.01 13.03 5.55
C LYS A 268 19.38 13.54 6.84
N ASP A 269 18.42 14.46 6.73
CA ASP A 269 17.65 14.95 7.87
C ASP A 269 16.77 13.86 8.48
N LEU A 270 16.11 13.06 7.64
CA LEU A 270 15.26 11.95 8.09
C LEU A 270 16.06 10.88 8.84
N VAL A 271 17.27 10.55 8.37
CA VAL A 271 18.14 9.53 8.99
C VAL A 271 19.12 10.10 10.02
N LYS A 272 18.98 11.37 10.40
CA LYS A 272 19.90 12.04 11.32
C LYS A 272 19.99 11.34 12.67
N ASP A 273 18.84 10.95 13.23
CA ASP A 273 18.76 10.21 14.49
C ASP A 273 18.70 8.69 14.27
N ARG A 274 19.83 8.13 13.83
CA ARG A 274 19.98 6.69 13.54
C ARG A 274 19.66 5.81 14.75
N LYS A 275 19.97 6.26 15.97
CA LYS A 275 19.72 5.51 17.21
C LYS A 275 18.23 5.46 17.53
N SER A 276 17.51 6.57 17.35
CA SER A 276 16.07 6.59 17.53
C SER A 276 15.36 5.74 16.47
N ILE A 277 15.80 5.80 15.20
CA ILE A 277 15.25 4.97 14.12
C ILE A 277 15.35 3.48 14.47
N GLU A 278 16.53 3.02 14.90
CA GLU A 278 16.72 1.63 15.27
C GLU A 278 15.73 1.20 16.38
N LYS A 279 15.59 2.01 17.44
CA LYS A 279 14.67 1.73 18.56
C LYS A 279 13.19 1.75 18.15
N GLN A 280 12.78 2.71 17.33
CA GLN A 280 11.39 2.85 16.90
C GLN A 280 10.97 1.75 15.93
N THR A 281 11.95 1.15 15.23
CA THR A 281 11.70 0.16 14.19
C THR A 281 12.03 -1.27 14.63
N VAL A 282 12.16 -1.53 15.94
CA VAL A 282 12.45 -2.86 16.53
C VAL A 282 11.43 -3.93 16.12
N LEU A 283 10.16 -3.54 15.88
CA LEU A 283 9.11 -4.44 15.40
C LEU A 283 9.23 -4.80 13.91
N GLN A 284 10.23 -4.24 13.22
CA GLN A 284 10.58 -4.50 11.83
C GLN A 284 9.36 -4.51 10.88
N ARG A 285 8.99 -5.69 10.36
CA ARG A 285 7.88 -5.89 9.42
C ARG A 285 6.54 -5.35 9.90
N ASP A 286 6.35 -5.25 11.21
CA ASP A 286 5.12 -4.79 11.84
C ASP A 286 5.19 -3.30 12.22
N SER A 287 6.28 -2.58 11.88
CA SER A 287 6.43 -1.12 12.01
C SER A 287 6.21 -0.42 10.66
N SER A 288 5.34 0.59 10.66
CA SER A 288 5.11 1.48 9.51
C SER A 288 6.37 2.27 9.13
N GLU A 289 7.07 2.79 10.12
CA GLU A 289 8.28 3.61 9.95
C GLU A 289 9.39 2.79 9.29
N TRP A 290 9.53 1.53 9.70
CA TRP A 290 10.45 0.58 9.09
C TRP A 290 10.11 0.34 7.62
N LEU A 291 8.83 0.19 7.28
CA LEU A 291 8.38 -0.01 5.90
C LEU A 291 8.63 1.23 5.03
N GLU A 292 8.30 2.43 5.52
CA GLU A 292 8.48 3.68 4.79
C GLU A 292 9.95 4.01 4.54
N LEU A 293 10.81 3.91 5.56
CA LEU A 293 12.25 4.14 5.40
C LEU A 293 12.86 3.20 4.35
N ARG A 294 12.43 1.94 4.34
CA ARG A 294 12.91 0.93 3.38
C ARG A 294 12.41 1.13 1.94
N LYS A 295 11.47 2.05 1.68
CA LYS A 295 11.15 2.51 0.32
C LYS A 295 12.16 3.53 -0.19
N LEU A 296 12.81 4.25 0.72
CA LEU A 296 13.75 5.33 0.40
C LEU A 296 15.20 4.84 0.34
N ILE A 297 15.56 3.78 1.08
CA ILE A 297 16.94 3.29 1.18
C ILE A 297 17.12 1.89 0.60
N LEU A 298 18.36 1.55 0.24
CA LEU A 298 18.74 0.22 -0.19
C LEU A 298 19.15 -0.64 1.02
N THR A 299 18.42 -1.74 1.25
CA THR A 299 18.67 -2.63 2.39
C THR A 299 19.54 -3.85 2.07
N ALA A 300 20.31 -4.33 3.05
CA ALA A 300 21.25 -5.46 2.93
C ALA A 300 20.68 -6.73 2.26
N SER A 301 19.42 -7.08 2.52
CA SER A 301 18.74 -8.22 1.90
C SER A 301 18.59 -8.13 0.37
N ASN A 302 18.79 -6.94 -0.21
CA ASN A 302 18.77 -6.69 -1.66
C ASN A 302 20.18 -6.48 -2.24
N PHE A 303 21.24 -6.39 -1.44
CA PHE A 303 22.59 -6.07 -1.93
C PHE A 303 23.08 -7.11 -2.94
N GLY A 304 22.93 -8.41 -2.64
CA GLY A 304 23.33 -9.46 -3.58
C GLY A 304 22.61 -9.37 -4.93
N LYS A 305 21.30 -9.04 -4.92
CA LYS A 305 20.50 -8.84 -6.14
C LYS A 305 20.97 -7.62 -6.92
N VAL A 306 21.26 -6.52 -6.24
CA VAL A 306 21.79 -5.29 -6.87
C VAL A 306 23.15 -5.57 -7.48
N ILE A 307 24.08 -6.16 -6.74
CA ILE A 307 25.44 -6.44 -7.20
C ILE A 307 25.44 -7.41 -8.40
N LYS A 308 24.65 -8.48 -8.33
CA LYS A 308 24.57 -9.50 -9.40
C LYS A 308 23.61 -9.16 -10.54
N GLY A 309 22.74 -8.16 -10.36
CA GLY A 309 21.73 -7.79 -11.34
C GLY A 309 22.35 -7.50 -12.71
N LYS A 310 21.90 -8.23 -13.73
CA LYS A 310 22.32 -8.06 -15.13
C LYS A 310 21.68 -6.80 -15.76
N LYS A 311 22.08 -6.51 -17.00
CA LYS A 311 21.71 -5.34 -17.85
C LYS A 311 20.22 -4.91 -17.88
N ASN A 312 19.28 -5.71 -17.38
CA ASN A 312 17.85 -5.34 -17.30
C ASN A 312 17.53 -4.69 -15.94
N TYR A 313 17.90 -3.42 -15.81
CA TYR A 313 17.80 -2.65 -14.56
C TYR A 313 16.37 -2.32 -14.14
N GLY A 314 15.44 -2.15 -15.07
CA GLY A 314 14.02 -1.91 -14.75
C GLY A 314 13.41 -3.01 -13.87
N ASN A 315 13.74 -4.28 -14.12
CA ASN A 315 13.29 -5.37 -13.25
C ASN A 315 13.91 -5.33 -11.84
N CYS A 316 15.16 -4.90 -11.73
CA CYS A 316 15.84 -4.74 -10.44
C CYS A 316 15.17 -3.64 -9.61
N VAL A 317 14.96 -2.47 -10.21
CA VAL A 317 14.26 -1.33 -9.60
C VAL A 317 12.86 -1.74 -9.17
N LYS A 318 12.12 -2.45 -10.03
CA LYS A 318 10.78 -2.96 -9.72
C LYS A 318 10.76 -3.90 -8.52
N GLN A 319 11.74 -4.79 -8.39
CA GLN A 319 11.83 -5.72 -7.25
C GLN A 319 12.21 -5.02 -5.94
N ILE A 320 12.89 -3.87 -6.02
CA ILE A 320 13.36 -3.14 -4.83
C ILE A 320 12.28 -2.18 -4.34
N LEU A 321 11.76 -1.31 -5.21
CA LEU A 321 10.82 -0.24 -4.86
C LEU A 321 9.36 -0.70 -4.84
N TYR A 322 8.99 -1.61 -5.74
CA TYR A 322 7.59 -2.01 -5.96
C TYR A 322 7.35 -3.46 -5.57
N LYS A 323 7.75 -3.81 -4.33
CA LYS A 323 7.57 -5.15 -3.78
C LYS A 323 6.10 -5.51 -3.75
N LYS A 324 5.74 -6.57 -4.49
CA LYS A 324 4.42 -7.20 -4.37
C LYS A 324 4.34 -7.96 -3.04
N ASN A 325 3.17 -7.95 -2.41
CA ASN A 325 2.92 -8.85 -1.29
C ASN A 325 2.99 -10.29 -1.80
N ILE A 326 4.00 -11.03 -1.33
CA ILE A 326 4.26 -12.44 -1.67
C ILE A 326 4.28 -13.30 -0.41
N SER A 327 3.67 -12.84 0.68
CA SER A 327 3.58 -13.59 1.94
C SER A 327 2.92 -14.96 1.75
N PHE A 328 2.01 -15.09 0.79
CA PHE A 328 1.34 -16.34 0.42
C PHE A 328 2.28 -17.40 -0.19
N VAL A 329 3.48 -17.02 -0.64
CA VAL A 329 4.43 -17.98 -1.21
C VAL A 329 4.92 -18.90 -0.09
N ARG A 330 4.70 -20.20 -0.23
CA ARG A 330 4.97 -21.22 0.81
C ARG A 330 6.34 -21.10 1.47
N SER A 331 7.39 -20.81 0.72
CA SER A 331 8.74 -20.64 1.28
C SER A 331 8.93 -19.37 2.11
N ILE A 332 8.23 -18.29 1.76
CA ILE A 332 8.25 -17.03 2.50
C ILE A 332 7.38 -17.15 3.76
N ALA A 333 6.16 -17.68 3.63
CA ALA A 333 5.28 -17.99 4.75
C ALA A 333 5.97 -18.87 5.79
N HIS A 334 6.62 -19.96 5.33
CA HIS A 334 7.37 -20.86 6.21
C HIS A 334 8.53 -20.16 6.91
N GLY A 335 9.27 -19.29 6.20
CA GLY A 335 10.35 -18.51 6.80
C GLY A 335 9.83 -17.63 7.93
N ILE A 336 8.79 -16.84 7.64
CA ILE A 336 8.11 -15.95 8.59
C ILE A 336 7.62 -16.72 9.83
N GLU A 337 6.95 -17.84 9.63
CA GLU A 337 6.34 -18.60 10.73
C GLU A 337 7.39 -19.23 11.64
N LYS A 338 8.52 -19.67 11.08
CA LYS A 338 9.54 -20.45 11.79
C LYS A 338 10.73 -19.62 12.27
N GLU A 339 10.84 -18.35 11.90
CA GLU A 339 11.95 -17.47 12.26
C GLU A 339 12.16 -17.38 13.78
N ASN A 340 11.10 -17.09 14.54
CA ASN A 340 11.19 -16.97 16.00
C ASN A 340 11.59 -18.30 16.67
N ILE A 341 11.01 -19.42 16.22
CA ILE A 341 11.37 -20.76 16.69
C ILE A 341 12.86 -21.04 16.44
N ALA A 342 13.35 -20.72 15.23
CA ALA A 342 14.73 -20.92 14.85
C ALA A 342 15.70 -20.01 15.65
N LEU A 343 15.32 -18.77 15.95
CA LEU A 343 16.09 -17.87 16.82
C LEU A 343 16.18 -18.40 18.26
N GLN A 344 15.08 -18.87 18.83
CA GLN A 344 15.07 -19.47 20.17
C GLN A 344 15.95 -20.72 20.24
N GLN A 345 15.88 -21.56 19.21
CA GLN A 345 16.71 -22.75 19.12
C GLN A 345 18.20 -22.41 18.95
N LEU A 346 18.53 -21.38 18.16
CA LEU A 346 19.88 -20.85 18.03
C LEU A 346 20.41 -20.32 19.37
N ALA A 347 19.62 -19.51 20.07
CA ALA A 347 19.97 -18.95 21.38
C ALA A 347 20.29 -20.06 22.39
N LYS A 348 19.49 -21.13 22.41
CA LYS A 348 19.70 -22.30 23.27
C LYS A 348 20.92 -23.12 22.86
N GLN A 349 21.14 -23.34 21.56
CA GLN A 349 22.25 -24.16 21.05
C GLN A 349 23.61 -23.49 21.31
N GLU A 350 23.70 -22.18 21.13
CA GLU A 350 24.93 -21.41 21.33
C GLU A 350 25.06 -20.84 22.76
N ASN A 351 24.04 -21.02 23.59
CA ASN A 351 23.96 -20.46 24.95
C ASN A 351 24.21 -18.94 24.96
N ILE A 352 23.48 -18.22 24.09
CA ILE A 352 23.59 -16.77 23.88
C ILE A 352 22.25 -16.07 24.09
N GLU A 353 22.29 -14.82 24.54
CA GLU A 353 21.12 -13.96 24.60
C GLU A 353 21.02 -13.14 23.30
N ILE A 354 19.99 -13.41 22.50
CA ILE A 354 19.72 -12.69 21.26
C ILE A 354 18.68 -11.61 21.54
N LYS A 355 19.04 -10.35 21.32
CA LYS A 355 18.14 -9.21 21.48
C LYS A 355 17.54 -8.80 20.13
N PRO A 356 16.25 -8.44 20.07
CA PRO A 356 15.66 -7.88 18.87
C PRO A 356 16.28 -6.51 18.57
N CYS A 357 16.28 -6.13 17.29
CA CYS A 357 16.79 -4.86 16.82
C CYS A 357 15.99 -4.35 15.64
N GLY A 358 16.03 -3.04 15.39
CA GLY A 358 15.32 -2.42 14.28
C GLY A 358 16.17 -2.25 13.02
N LEU A 359 15.93 -1.12 12.33
CA LEU A 359 16.65 -0.70 11.14
C LEU A 359 17.89 0.09 11.52
N PHE A 360 19.06 -0.43 11.15
CA PHE A 360 20.31 0.31 11.15
C PHE A 360 20.47 1.03 9.82
N ILE A 361 20.88 2.30 9.90
CA ILE A 361 21.31 3.11 8.75
C ILE A 361 22.83 3.21 8.80
N ASP A 362 23.48 3.11 7.64
CA ASP A 362 24.94 3.25 7.58
C ASP A 362 25.39 4.65 8.04
N PRO A 363 26.48 4.76 8.83
CA PRO A 363 26.94 6.06 9.32
C PRO A 363 27.60 6.95 8.24
N GLU A 364 28.06 6.36 7.13
CA GLU A 364 28.74 7.07 6.05
C GLU A 364 27.88 7.21 4.79
N ILE A 365 26.95 6.29 4.56
CA ILE A 365 26.12 6.22 3.35
C ILE A 365 24.63 6.16 3.73
N ASP A 366 24.00 7.33 3.82
CA ASP A 366 22.63 7.52 4.33
C ASP A 366 21.53 6.69 3.64
N PHE A 367 21.78 6.26 2.40
CA PHE A 367 20.85 5.43 1.64
C PHE A 367 21.11 3.92 1.75
N LEU A 368 22.02 3.47 2.62
CA LEU A 368 22.23 2.06 2.92
C LEU A 368 21.67 1.72 4.30
N GLY A 369 20.96 0.60 4.39
CA GLY A 369 20.39 0.13 5.65
C GLY A 369 20.44 -1.39 5.82
N ALA A 370 20.23 -1.85 7.05
CA ALA A 370 20.20 -3.26 7.40
C ALA A 370 19.29 -3.50 8.61
N SER A 371 18.58 -4.62 8.60
CA SER A 371 17.86 -5.13 9.77
C SER A 371 18.29 -6.57 9.94
N PRO A 372 19.22 -6.86 10.87
CA PRO A 372 19.50 -8.22 11.30
C PRO A 372 18.28 -8.85 11.99
N ASP A 373 18.25 -10.18 12.05
CA ASP A 373 17.20 -10.90 12.79
C ASP A 373 17.41 -10.79 14.32
N GLY A 374 18.62 -10.45 14.75
CA GLY A 374 18.92 -10.06 16.13
C GLY A 374 20.36 -9.59 16.34
N ILE A 375 20.67 -9.17 17.56
CA ILE A 375 22.01 -8.76 17.99
C ILE A 375 22.42 -9.48 19.28
N VAL A 376 23.72 -9.75 19.42
CA VAL A 376 24.32 -10.38 20.60
C VAL A 376 25.45 -9.49 21.09
N GLY A 377 25.27 -8.89 22.26
CA GLY A 377 26.18 -7.86 22.78
C GLY A 377 26.42 -6.72 21.78
N ASP A 378 27.63 -6.16 21.82
CA ASP A 378 27.95 -4.96 21.02
C ASP A 378 28.60 -5.25 19.67
N ASP A 379 29.06 -6.48 19.41
CA ASP A 379 29.92 -6.79 18.27
C ASP A 379 29.35 -7.85 17.30
N THR A 380 28.19 -8.42 17.59
CA THR A 380 27.66 -9.56 16.84
C THR A 380 26.23 -9.32 16.33
N VAL A 381 26.02 -9.60 15.04
CA VAL A 381 24.67 -9.72 14.45
C VAL A 381 24.28 -11.19 14.33
N VAL A 382 22.97 -11.44 14.34
CA VAL A 382 22.39 -12.76 14.09
C VAL A 382 21.54 -12.67 12.82
N GLU A 383 21.68 -13.66 11.96
CA GLU A 383 20.84 -13.86 10.79
C GLU A 383 20.44 -15.33 10.73
N VAL A 384 19.14 -15.61 10.60
CA VAL A 384 18.59 -16.96 10.53
C VAL A 384 17.88 -17.16 9.19
N LYS A 385 18.04 -18.34 8.61
CA LYS A 385 17.32 -18.75 7.41
C LYS A 385 16.66 -20.10 7.63
N CYS A 386 15.37 -20.18 7.28
CA CYS A 386 14.55 -21.39 7.37
C CYS A 386 14.23 -21.94 5.97
N PRO A 387 15.20 -22.50 5.21
CA PRO A 387 14.94 -22.99 3.87
C PRO A 387 14.08 -24.27 3.90
N VAL A 388 12.96 -24.24 3.17
CA VAL A 388 12.03 -25.39 3.03
C VAL A 388 12.75 -26.69 2.62
N ALA A 389 13.82 -26.59 1.83
CA ALA A 389 14.60 -27.76 1.41
C ALA A 389 15.30 -28.45 2.59
N ALA A 390 15.85 -27.71 3.55
CA ALA A 390 16.47 -28.28 4.74
C ALA A 390 15.42 -28.95 5.63
N ASN A 391 14.28 -28.29 5.83
CA ASN A 391 13.17 -28.83 6.62
C ASN A 391 12.60 -30.14 6.04
N LYS A 392 12.42 -30.22 4.72
CA LYS A 392 11.81 -31.41 4.09
C LYS A 392 12.76 -32.58 3.86
N LYS A 393 14.01 -32.30 3.49
CA LYS A 393 14.98 -33.34 3.06
C LYS A 393 16.06 -33.63 4.11
N GLY A 394 16.11 -32.83 5.18
CA GLY A 394 17.20 -32.83 6.14
C GLY A 394 18.38 -31.95 5.71
N MET A 395 19.09 -31.43 6.70
CA MET A 395 20.17 -30.45 6.51
C MET A 395 21.27 -30.94 5.55
N ARG A 396 21.75 -32.17 5.77
CA ARG A 396 22.87 -32.76 5.01
C ARG A 396 22.53 -32.96 3.53
N ALA A 397 21.31 -33.42 3.21
CA ALA A 397 20.87 -33.57 1.83
C ALA A 397 20.72 -32.20 1.13
N ALA A 398 20.18 -31.20 1.84
CA ALA A 398 20.06 -29.85 1.29
C ALA A 398 21.42 -29.21 0.97
N ILE A 399 22.44 -29.46 1.79
CA ILE A 399 23.82 -29.00 1.56
C ILE A 399 24.45 -29.71 0.36
N THR A 400 24.39 -31.04 0.29
CA THR A 400 25.03 -31.82 -0.79
C THR A 400 24.37 -31.58 -2.16
N GLU A 401 23.07 -31.28 -2.18
CA GLU A 401 22.34 -30.84 -3.38
C GLU A 401 22.57 -29.35 -3.74
N ASN A 402 23.37 -28.60 -2.98
CA ASN A 402 23.58 -27.15 -3.13
C ASN A 402 22.28 -26.33 -3.12
N LYS A 403 21.29 -26.73 -2.30
CA LYS A 403 20.04 -25.97 -2.08
C LYS A 403 20.21 -24.86 -1.03
N ILE A 404 21.29 -24.89 -0.28
CA ILE A 404 21.67 -23.90 0.72
C ILE A 404 22.67 -22.93 0.10
N GLN A 405 22.21 -21.76 -0.35
CA GLN A 405 23.01 -20.94 -1.27
C GLN A 405 24.33 -20.39 -0.70
N ILE A 406 24.44 -20.23 0.61
CA ILE A 406 25.65 -19.75 1.29
C ILE A 406 26.73 -20.82 1.40
N LEU A 407 26.37 -22.09 1.21
CA LEU A 407 27.28 -23.21 1.23
C LEU A 407 27.49 -23.75 -0.19
N ARG A 408 28.72 -24.18 -0.48
CA ARG A 408 29.08 -24.85 -1.73
C ARG A 408 29.70 -26.20 -1.39
N TYR A 409 29.00 -27.26 -1.75
CA TYR A 409 29.49 -28.63 -1.60
C TYR A 409 30.26 -29.08 -2.84
N ASN A 410 31.52 -29.49 -2.66
CA ASN A 410 32.34 -30.07 -3.72
C ASN A 410 32.23 -31.60 -3.69
N LYS A 411 31.50 -32.17 -4.65
CA LYS A 411 31.29 -33.62 -4.76
C LYS A 411 32.59 -34.43 -4.94
N LYS A 412 33.65 -33.83 -5.47
CA LYS A 412 34.92 -34.52 -5.72
C LYS A 412 35.79 -34.63 -4.47
N THR A 413 35.76 -33.62 -3.60
CA THR A 413 36.59 -33.57 -2.39
C THR A 413 35.81 -33.89 -1.12
N GLY A 414 34.48 -33.93 -1.18
CA GLY A 414 33.62 -34.12 -0.01
C GLY A 414 33.53 -32.90 0.92
N ASN A 415 34.16 -31.78 0.55
CA ASN A 415 34.27 -30.60 1.41
C ASN A 415 33.19 -29.55 1.09
N THR A 416 32.70 -28.89 2.13
CA THR A 416 31.78 -27.75 2.04
C THR A 416 32.54 -26.45 2.32
N THR A 417 32.36 -25.44 1.48
CA THR A 417 32.96 -24.10 1.68
C THR A 417 31.92 -22.99 1.61
N ILE A 418 32.22 -21.83 2.18
CA ILE A 418 31.33 -20.67 2.11
C ILE A 418 31.36 -20.08 0.69
N ASN A 419 30.17 -19.96 0.10
CA ASN A 419 29.96 -19.33 -1.20
C ASN A 419 29.88 -17.80 -1.06
N LYS A 420 31.02 -17.12 -1.16
CA LYS A 420 31.10 -15.64 -1.11
C LYS A 420 30.29 -14.91 -2.19
N ASN A 421 29.84 -15.60 -3.25
CA ASN A 421 29.00 -15.03 -4.32
C ASN A 421 27.49 -15.27 -4.11
N SER A 422 27.07 -15.76 -2.94
CA SER A 422 25.66 -15.99 -2.60
C SER A 422 24.96 -14.71 -2.16
N ASP A 423 23.63 -14.62 -2.36
CA ASP A 423 22.87 -13.45 -1.86
C ASP A 423 22.94 -13.34 -0.34
N TRP A 424 22.93 -14.47 0.36
CA TRP A 424 23.03 -14.52 1.82
C TRP A 424 24.39 -14.03 2.33
N TYR A 425 25.50 -14.34 1.64
CA TYR A 425 26.82 -13.81 2.05
C TYR A 425 26.92 -12.30 1.83
N PHE A 426 26.40 -11.77 0.71
CA PHE A 426 26.32 -10.32 0.50
C PHE A 426 25.43 -9.64 1.55
N GLN A 427 24.32 -10.28 1.94
CA GLN A 427 23.47 -9.76 3.02
C GLN A 427 24.21 -9.72 4.36
N ALA A 428 24.88 -10.81 4.75
CA ALA A 428 25.63 -10.88 6.00
C ALA A 428 26.76 -9.83 6.06
N GLN A 429 27.57 -9.73 4.99
CA GLN A 429 28.63 -8.69 4.90
C GLN A 429 28.04 -7.27 4.92
N GLY A 430 26.89 -7.07 4.27
CA GLY A 430 26.17 -5.80 4.32
C GLY A 430 25.70 -5.43 5.72
N GLN A 431 25.09 -6.37 6.45
CA GLN A 431 24.68 -6.17 7.84
C GLN A 431 25.88 -5.85 8.73
N LEU A 432 27.01 -6.55 8.58
CA LEU A 432 28.23 -6.30 9.35
C LEU A 432 28.79 -4.90 9.12
N HIS A 433 28.82 -4.45 7.87
CA HIS A 433 29.28 -3.10 7.54
C HIS A 433 28.33 -2.02 8.09
N VAL A 434 27.04 -2.11 7.75
CA VAL A 434 26.02 -1.11 8.12
C VAL A 434 25.88 -1.00 9.64
N CYS A 435 25.81 -2.12 10.36
CA CYS A 435 25.62 -2.13 11.81
C CYS A 435 26.92 -1.90 12.59
N ARG A 436 28.07 -1.77 11.89
CA ARG A 436 29.42 -1.66 12.45
C ARG A 436 29.76 -2.78 13.45
N LYS A 437 29.40 -4.01 13.11
CA LYS A 437 29.63 -5.23 13.92
C LYS A 437 30.80 -6.05 13.34
N LYS A 438 31.43 -6.88 14.18
CA LYS A 438 32.64 -7.63 13.81
C LYS A 438 32.32 -9.01 13.23
N ARG A 439 31.25 -9.65 13.71
CA ARG A 439 30.90 -11.03 13.33
C ARG A 439 29.39 -11.23 13.20
N CYS A 440 29.01 -12.18 12.37
CA CYS A 440 27.64 -12.62 12.15
C CYS A 440 27.54 -14.11 12.50
N ILE A 441 26.61 -14.44 13.40
CA ILE A 441 26.18 -15.81 13.64
C ILE A 441 25.05 -16.09 12.65
N PHE A 442 25.36 -16.88 11.63
CA PHE A 442 24.42 -17.21 10.56
C PHE A 442 23.85 -18.61 10.78
N GLY A 443 22.61 -18.69 11.25
CA GLY A 443 21.91 -19.94 11.53
C GLY A 443 21.10 -20.44 10.34
N ILE A 444 21.21 -21.72 10.01
CA ILE A 444 20.40 -22.38 8.99
C ILE A 444 19.55 -23.45 9.65
N TRP A 445 18.23 -23.24 9.59
CA TRP A 445 17.27 -24.07 10.31
C TRP A 445 16.72 -25.18 9.43
N GLY A 446 16.80 -26.41 9.95
CA GLY A 446 16.36 -27.65 9.29
C GLY A 446 15.15 -28.32 9.94
N GLY A 447 14.55 -27.74 10.97
CA GLY A 447 13.47 -28.36 11.76
C GLY A 447 13.75 -28.32 13.26
N GLU A 448 12.71 -28.46 14.08
CA GLU A 448 12.80 -28.42 15.55
C GLU A 448 13.59 -29.62 16.10
N ASP A 449 13.45 -30.77 15.45
CA ASP A 449 14.12 -32.03 15.84
C ASP A 449 15.59 -32.11 15.38
N GLN A 450 16.10 -31.10 14.68
CA GLN A 450 17.46 -31.09 14.10
C GLN A 450 18.27 -29.92 14.66
N LYS A 451 19.58 -30.14 14.89
CA LYS A 451 20.49 -29.03 15.22
C LYS A 451 20.58 -28.05 14.05
N LEU A 452 20.74 -26.77 14.35
CA LEU A 452 21.00 -25.75 13.33
C LEU A 452 22.41 -25.91 12.79
N GLU A 453 22.57 -25.71 11.49
CA GLU A 453 23.89 -25.49 10.88
C GLU A 453 24.26 -24.03 11.08
N ILE A 454 25.36 -23.77 11.80
CA ILE A 454 25.76 -22.42 12.20
C ILE A 454 27.07 -22.05 11.51
N LEU A 455 27.10 -20.86 10.88
CA LEU A 455 28.27 -20.31 10.25
C LEU A 455 28.68 -19.01 10.94
N TYR A 456 29.96 -18.91 11.28
CA TYR A 456 30.56 -17.70 11.83
C TYR A 456 31.19 -16.90 10.71
N ILE A 457 30.59 -15.75 10.39
CA ILE A 457 31.04 -14.89 9.30
C ILE A 457 31.64 -13.63 9.90
N ASN A 458 32.95 -13.41 9.69
CA ASN A 458 33.62 -12.19 10.11
C ASN A 458 33.46 -11.08 9.07
N ARG A 459 33.49 -9.83 9.53
CA ARG A 459 33.48 -8.65 8.65
C ARG A 459 34.72 -8.66 7.76
N ASP A 460 34.49 -8.58 6.46
CA ASP A 460 35.52 -8.64 5.42
C ASP A 460 35.54 -7.28 4.68
N GLU A 461 36.33 -6.33 5.20
CA GLU A 461 36.40 -4.96 4.69
C GLU A 461 36.96 -4.89 3.26
N ASP A 462 37.89 -5.79 2.94
CA ASP A 462 38.44 -5.88 1.59
C ASP A 462 37.40 -6.36 0.60
N PHE A 463 36.59 -7.36 0.97
CA PHE A 463 35.45 -7.79 0.18
C PHE A 463 34.42 -6.67 0.03
N TRP A 464 34.10 -5.94 1.10
CA TRP A 464 33.18 -4.80 1.04
C TRP A 464 33.65 -3.75 0.02
N ARG A 465 34.87 -3.23 0.19
CA ARG A 465 35.44 -2.19 -0.67
C ARG A 465 35.56 -2.63 -2.12
N LYS A 466 36.09 -3.83 -2.38
CA LYS A 466 36.38 -4.32 -3.73
C LYS A 466 35.14 -4.82 -4.47
N CYS A 467 34.19 -5.44 -3.76
CA CYS A 467 33.10 -6.19 -4.40
C CYS A 467 31.71 -5.58 -4.19
N MET A 468 31.49 -4.74 -3.17
CA MET A 468 30.15 -4.27 -2.80
C MET A 468 29.98 -2.77 -2.96
N GLU A 469 30.78 -1.96 -2.27
CA GLU A 469 30.53 -0.53 -2.05
C GLU A 469 30.32 0.26 -3.35
N SER A 470 31.28 0.19 -4.28
CA SER A 470 31.24 0.93 -5.54
C SER A 470 30.03 0.54 -6.40
N LYS A 471 29.71 -0.75 -6.47
CA LYS A 471 28.57 -1.28 -7.24
C LYS A 471 27.24 -0.87 -6.63
N LEU A 472 27.12 -0.86 -5.30
CA LEU A 472 25.91 -0.43 -4.62
C LEU A 472 25.66 1.06 -4.82
N LYS A 473 26.69 1.90 -4.64
CA LYS A 473 26.61 3.36 -4.88
C LYS A 473 26.21 3.66 -6.32
N LYS A 474 26.93 3.08 -7.30
CA LYS A 474 26.67 3.29 -8.74
C LYS A 474 25.22 2.95 -9.08
N LYS A 475 24.76 1.73 -8.76
CA LYS A 475 23.42 1.27 -9.12
C LYS A 475 22.31 2.02 -8.40
N TYR A 476 22.54 2.44 -7.15
CA TYR A 476 21.57 3.25 -6.44
C TYR A 476 21.39 4.62 -7.10
N LEU A 477 22.48 5.31 -7.39
CA LEU A 477 22.48 6.64 -8.00
C LEU A 477 21.96 6.65 -9.44
N GLU A 478 22.29 5.64 -10.25
CA GLU A 478 21.96 5.60 -11.68
C GLU A 478 20.60 4.98 -11.99
N HIS A 479 20.06 4.14 -11.11
CA HIS A 479 18.85 3.37 -11.44
C HIS A 479 17.73 3.47 -10.41
N ILE A 480 18.06 3.56 -9.12
CA ILE A 480 17.05 3.60 -8.05
C ILE A 480 16.59 5.05 -7.84
N ILE A 481 17.52 5.98 -7.69
CA ILE A 481 17.21 7.41 -7.49
C ILE A 481 16.34 8.01 -8.59
N PRO A 482 16.58 7.77 -9.89
CA PRO A 482 15.71 8.30 -10.93
C PRO A 482 14.24 7.90 -10.76
N GLU A 483 13.98 6.67 -10.30
CA GLU A 483 12.61 6.21 -10.09
C GLU A 483 11.99 6.72 -8.78
N ILE A 484 12.79 7.01 -7.76
CA ILE A 484 12.33 7.63 -6.50
C ILE A 484 11.96 9.10 -6.72
N VAL A 485 12.80 9.84 -7.43
CA VAL A 485 12.65 11.29 -7.64
C VAL A 485 11.64 11.58 -8.74
N ASP A 486 11.72 10.83 -9.85
CA ASP A 486 10.86 11.02 -11.02
C ASP A 486 10.28 9.67 -11.46
N SER A 487 9.25 9.21 -10.72
CA SER A 487 8.63 7.90 -10.93
C SER A 487 7.97 7.80 -12.31
N ARG A 488 8.51 6.95 -13.18
CA ARG A 488 7.85 6.59 -14.44
C ARG A 488 6.68 5.65 -14.19
N GLN A 489 6.75 4.79 -13.18
CA GLN A 489 5.65 3.88 -12.88
C GLN A 489 4.38 4.63 -12.43
N ALA A 490 4.52 5.69 -11.62
CA ALA A 490 3.39 6.53 -11.22
C ALA A 490 2.69 7.20 -12.41
N ARG A 491 3.44 7.47 -13.48
CA ARG A 491 2.96 8.03 -14.76
C ARG A 491 2.45 6.97 -15.75
N GLY A 492 2.49 5.68 -15.38
CA GLY A 492 2.12 4.58 -16.27
C GLY A 492 3.13 4.31 -17.40
N MET A 493 4.35 4.84 -17.29
CA MET A 493 5.42 4.70 -18.28
C MET A 493 6.32 3.48 -17.99
N PRO A 494 6.99 2.91 -19.01
CA PRO A 494 7.98 1.87 -18.78
C PRO A 494 9.17 2.40 -17.97
N LEU A 495 9.68 1.57 -17.04
CA LEU A 495 10.84 1.89 -16.23
C LEU A 495 12.06 2.19 -17.10
N ARG A 496 12.94 3.05 -16.61
CA ARG A 496 14.19 3.41 -17.29
C ARG A 496 15.05 2.16 -17.48
N HIS A 497 15.36 1.84 -18.73
CA HIS A 497 16.38 0.86 -19.11
C HIS A 497 17.61 1.65 -19.54
N THR A 498 18.79 1.36 -18.99
CA THR A 498 20.01 1.92 -19.55
C THR A 498 20.34 1.22 -20.86
N GLN A 499 20.73 1.99 -21.86
CA GLN A 499 21.48 1.46 -23.00
C GLN A 499 22.76 0.80 -22.47
N PRO A 500 23.21 -0.33 -23.05
CA PRO A 500 24.39 -1.02 -22.57
C PRO A 500 25.65 -0.19 -22.82
N ASP A 501 26.31 0.27 -21.75
CA ASP A 501 27.68 0.74 -21.84
C ASP A 501 28.57 -0.38 -22.38
N SER A 502 29.35 -0.06 -23.41
CA SER A 502 30.45 -0.85 -23.93
C SER A 502 31.63 -0.81 -22.95
N GLU A 503 31.54 -1.53 -21.85
CA GLU A 503 32.69 -1.78 -20.98
C GLU A 503 32.90 -3.29 -20.80
N GLU A 504 34.08 -3.73 -21.23
CA GLU A 504 34.57 -5.09 -21.07
C GLU A 504 34.62 -5.48 -19.59
N VAL A 505 33.81 -6.46 -19.22
CA VAL A 505 33.86 -7.06 -17.89
C VAL A 505 35.10 -7.94 -17.81
N THR A 506 36.15 -7.46 -17.15
CA THR A 506 37.23 -8.33 -16.64
C THR A 506 36.66 -9.18 -15.49
N PRO A 507 36.64 -10.52 -15.59
CA PRO A 507 36.21 -11.35 -14.47
C PRO A 507 37.36 -11.46 -13.47
N CYS A 508 37.15 -11.05 -12.21
CA CYS A 508 38.00 -11.47 -11.11
C CYS A 508 37.87 -12.99 -10.91
N ARG A 509 38.78 -13.76 -11.52
CA ARG A 509 39.06 -15.15 -11.13
C ARG A 509 40.35 -15.17 -10.31
N PRO A 510 40.41 -15.90 -9.18
CA PRO A 510 41.69 -16.24 -8.59
C PRO A 510 42.42 -17.21 -9.52
N ALA A 511 43.71 -16.94 -9.74
CA ALA A 511 44.58 -17.75 -10.57
C ALA A 511 44.63 -19.20 -10.06
N VAL A 512 44.25 -20.15 -10.91
CA VAL A 512 44.58 -21.57 -10.74
C VAL A 512 45.38 -21.98 -11.95
N SER A 513 46.61 -22.39 -11.69
CA SER A 513 47.62 -22.83 -12.65
C SER A 513 47.15 -23.97 -13.54
N GLY A 514 47.38 -23.80 -14.84
CA GLY A 514 47.84 -24.83 -15.79
C GLY A 514 47.07 -26.13 -15.95
N ARG A 515 46.37 -26.28 -17.08
CA ARG A 515 46.42 -27.54 -17.84
C ARG A 515 46.13 -27.30 -19.33
N ALA A 516 47.16 -27.56 -20.14
CA ALA A 516 47.13 -27.51 -21.60
C ALA A 516 46.06 -28.46 -22.17
N ARG A 517 45.37 -28.02 -23.22
CA ARG A 517 44.61 -28.90 -24.12
C ARG A 517 45.32 -28.94 -25.47
N ARG A 518 45.78 -30.15 -25.82
CA ARG A 518 46.28 -30.53 -27.14
C ARG A 518 45.17 -30.38 -28.18
N ALA A 519 45.56 -29.83 -29.33
CA ALA A 519 44.84 -29.93 -30.58
C ALA A 519 44.94 -31.36 -31.15
N MET A 520 43.86 -31.84 -31.75
CA MET A 520 43.93 -32.84 -32.83
C MET A 520 42.88 -32.50 -33.89
N HIS A 521 43.37 -32.44 -35.14
CA HIS A 521 42.69 -32.21 -36.40
C HIS A 521 42.00 -33.47 -36.95
N ALA A 522 41.30 -33.25 -38.08
CA ALA A 522 40.76 -34.18 -39.09
C ALA A 522 39.26 -34.52 -38.93
N GLY A 523 38.41 -34.43 -39.94
CA GLY A 523 38.57 -34.13 -41.36
C GLY A 523 37.18 -33.96 -42.00
N GLY A 524 37.11 -33.26 -43.13
CA GLY A 524 35.86 -32.94 -43.81
C GLY A 524 35.29 -34.05 -44.70
N ALA A 525 34.06 -33.85 -45.18
CA ALA A 525 33.58 -34.33 -46.47
C ALA A 525 32.29 -33.60 -46.86
N SER A 526 32.28 -33.06 -48.06
CA SER A 526 31.16 -32.48 -48.81
C SER A 526 30.42 -33.54 -49.64
N ARG A 527 29.17 -33.23 -50.01
CA ARG A 527 28.30 -33.73 -51.12
C ARG A 527 26.84 -33.57 -50.65
N GLY A 528 25.85 -33.07 -51.39
CA GLY A 528 25.67 -32.85 -52.82
C GLY A 528 24.21 -33.24 -53.17
N ALA A 529 23.42 -32.24 -53.57
CA ALA A 529 22.18 -32.20 -54.38
C ALA A 529 21.24 -33.44 -54.54
N ALA A 530 19.92 -33.18 -54.47
CA ALA A 530 18.87 -33.55 -55.45
C ALA A 530 17.48 -33.11 -54.91
N ASN A 531 16.85 -32.07 -55.49
CA ASN A 531 15.78 -32.12 -56.51
C ASN A 531 14.40 -32.60 -56.00
N GLN A 532 13.41 -31.69 -56.00
CA GLN A 532 12.34 -31.70 -57.01
C GLN A 532 11.45 -30.45 -56.92
N ALA A 533 11.24 -29.86 -58.10
CA ALA A 533 10.33 -28.76 -58.40
C ALA A 533 8.94 -29.27 -58.75
N ILE A 534 7.94 -28.38 -58.68
CA ILE A 534 6.71 -28.25 -59.50
C ILE A 534 6.17 -26.85 -59.12
N ASN A 535 6.32 -25.84 -59.99
CA ASN A 535 5.30 -25.29 -60.93
C ASN A 535 4.05 -24.74 -60.22
N ASP A 536 3.47 -23.57 -60.51
CA ASP A 536 3.61 -22.64 -61.62
C ASP A 536 3.08 -21.24 -61.22
N GLN A 537 3.69 -20.23 -61.82
CA GLN A 537 3.14 -18.97 -62.36
C GLN A 537 1.71 -18.54 -61.94
N ASN A 538 1.59 -17.32 -61.40
CA ASN A 538 0.90 -16.25 -62.14
C ASN A 538 1.14 -14.85 -61.53
N SER A 539 1.13 -13.91 -62.46
CA SER A 539 1.59 -12.52 -62.44
C SER A 539 0.66 -11.50 -61.78
N ASP A 540 1.28 -10.43 -61.30
CA ASP A 540 0.89 -9.01 -61.34
C ASP A 540 -0.52 -8.61 -61.81
N ILE A 541 -1.17 -7.74 -61.02
CA ILE A 541 -2.02 -6.57 -61.38
C ILE A 541 -2.24 -5.82 -60.04
N VAL A 542 -1.60 -4.68 -59.78
CA VAL A 542 -1.96 -3.29 -60.17
C VAL A 542 -3.21 -2.73 -59.44
N THR A 543 -2.91 -1.86 -58.47
CA THR A 543 -3.56 -0.59 -58.05
C THR A 543 -5.05 -0.47 -57.66
N SER A 544 -5.19 0.22 -56.52
CA SER A 544 -6.10 1.36 -56.23
C SER A 544 -7.45 1.12 -55.54
N GLN A 545 -7.65 1.95 -54.51
CA GLN A 545 -8.90 2.57 -54.04
C GLN A 545 -10.05 1.64 -53.61
N TYR A 546 -10.30 1.55 -52.31
CA TYR A 546 -11.21 2.46 -51.57
C TYR A 546 -10.95 2.37 -50.07
#